data_AF-A0A078BGW6-F1
#
_entry.id   AF-A0A078BGW6-F1
#
_cell.length_a   1.000
_cell.length_b   1.000
_cell.length_c   1.000
_cell.angle_alpha   90.00
_cell.angle_beta   90.00
_cell.angle_gamma   90.00
#
_symmetry.space_group_name_H-M   'P 1'
#
loop_
_entity.id
_entity.type
_entity.pdbx_description
1 polymer ?
#
loop_
_entity_poly.entity_id
_entity_poly.type
_entity_poly.pdbx_seq_one_letter_code
_entity_poly.pdbx_strand_id
1 'polypeptide(L)'
;MATAKPAAKKATAAKTTRQPSAAFMKPLTPSAHLAAVVGTTPLPRTEVVKKLWEYIKKHNLQDAANKRMINADAKLKPIFGKDQVSMFEMTKLVSAHLK
;
A
#
# COMPACT_ATOMS: atom_id res chain seq x y z
N MET A 1 -7.12 -61.89 -10.35
CA MET A 1 -6.32 -61.16 -9.33
C MET A 1 -6.21 -59.70 -9.74
N ALA A 2 -6.04 -58.84 -8.74
CA ALA A 2 -6.41 -57.42 -8.65
C ALA A 2 -5.90 -56.44 -9.72
N THR A 3 -6.73 -55.42 -9.97
CA THR A 3 -6.51 -54.22 -10.76
C THR A 3 -5.54 -53.26 -10.06
N ALA A 4 -4.51 -52.78 -10.77
CA ALA A 4 -3.61 -51.73 -10.26
C ALA A 4 -4.09 -50.36 -10.78
N LYS A 5 -4.65 -49.55 -9.87
CA LYS A 5 -5.07 -48.17 -10.06
C LYS A 5 -3.87 -47.23 -9.82
N PRO A 6 -3.47 -46.35 -10.76
CA PRO A 6 -2.42 -45.38 -10.46
C PRO A 6 -2.98 -44.26 -9.58
N ALA A 7 -2.24 -43.95 -8.53
CA ALA A 7 -2.52 -42.93 -7.54
C ALA A 7 -2.57 -41.53 -8.15
N ALA A 8 -3.61 -40.76 -7.78
CA ALA A 8 -3.74 -39.36 -8.10
C ALA A 8 -2.59 -38.56 -7.45
N LYS A 9 -1.65 -38.10 -8.28
CA LYS A 9 -0.70 -37.05 -7.89
C LYS A 9 -1.49 -35.75 -7.74
N LYS A 10 -1.68 -35.33 -6.49
CA LYS A 10 -2.17 -34.02 -6.09
C LYS A 10 -1.13 -32.97 -6.54
N ALA A 11 -1.25 -32.54 -7.79
CA ALA A 11 -0.44 -31.45 -8.31
C ALA A 11 -0.88 -30.16 -7.60
N THR A 12 0.04 -29.64 -6.80
CA THR A 12 0.03 -28.34 -6.14
C THR A 12 -0.66 -27.29 -7.01
N ALA A 13 -1.71 -26.68 -6.49
CA ALA A 13 -2.28 -25.46 -7.05
C ALA A 13 -1.13 -24.46 -7.24
N ALA A 14 -0.74 -24.26 -8.50
CA ALA A 14 0.18 -23.21 -8.87
C ALA A 14 -0.40 -21.92 -8.28
N LYS A 15 0.32 -21.33 -7.33
CA LYS A 15 0.10 -19.95 -6.95
C LYS A 15 0.24 -19.18 -8.26
N THR A 16 -0.88 -18.80 -8.84
CA THR A 16 -0.94 -17.79 -9.89
C THR A 16 -0.29 -16.57 -9.26
N THR A 17 1.01 -16.41 -9.48
CA THR A 17 1.70 -15.15 -9.34
C THR A 17 0.95 -14.23 -10.28
N ARG A 18 -0.06 -13.54 -9.72
CA ARG A 18 -0.76 -12.47 -10.39
C ARG A 18 0.34 -11.57 -10.90
N GLN A 19 0.59 -11.59 -12.22
CA GLN A 19 1.46 -10.61 -12.83
C GLN A 19 0.96 -9.26 -12.33
N PRO A 20 1.79 -8.47 -11.62
CA PRO A 20 1.38 -7.17 -11.16
C PRO A 20 0.98 -6.43 -12.43
N SER A 21 -0.32 -6.17 -12.60
CA SER A 21 -0.81 -5.59 -13.85
C SER A 21 -0.03 -4.30 -14.07
N ALA A 22 0.55 -4.11 -15.25
CA ALA A 22 1.47 -3.02 -15.55
C ALA A 22 0.94 -1.64 -15.13
N ALA A 23 -0.39 -1.47 -15.10
CA ALA A 23 -1.07 -0.28 -14.57
C ALA A 23 -0.75 0.06 -13.09
N PHE A 24 -0.55 -0.93 -12.20
CA PHE A 24 -0.19 -0.70 -10.79
C PHE A 24 1.29 -0.42 -10.59
N MET A 25 2.13 -0.81 -11.54
CA MET A 25 3.58 -0.57 -11.53
C MET A 25 3.95 0.76 -12.20
N LYS A 26 2.96 1.52 -12.68
CA LYS A 26 3.20 2.81 -13.33
C LYS A 26 3.91 3.75 -12.35
N PRO A 27 5.13 4.23 -12.68
CA PRO A 27 5.86 5.14 -11.82
C PRO A 27 5.10 6.47 -11.78
N LEU A 28 4.74 6.89 -10.57
CA LEU A 28 4.04 8.15 -10.33
C LEU A 28 4.97 9.08 -9.57
N THR A 29 4.93 10.36 -9.93
CA THR A 29 5.75 11.38 -9.31
C THR A 29 5.02 11.92 -8.08
N PRO A 30 5.57 11.75 -6.86
CA PRO A 30 4.98 12.33 -5.67
C PRO A 30 5.13 13.85 -5.69
N SER A 31 4.08 14.56 -5.25
CA SER A 31 4.14 16.00 -4.99
C SER A 31 5.19 16.34 -3.92
N ALA A 32 5.66 17.59 -3.86
CA ALA A 32 6.67 18.04 -2.91
C ALA A 32 6.36 17.64 -1.45
N HIS A 33 5.09 17.77 -1.02
CA HIS A 33 4.67 17.39 0.32
C HIS A 33 4.76 15.87 0.55
N LEU A 34 4.28 15.08 -0.41
CA LEU A 34 4.35 13.62 -0.33
C LEU A 34 5.81 13.12 -0.37
N ALA A 35 6.63 13.77 -1.20
CA ALA A 35 8.04 13.47 -1.35
C ALA A 35 8.86 13.69 -0.07
N ALA A 36 8.43 14.59 0.82
CA ALA A 36 9.05 14.77 2.14
C ALA A 36 8.93 13.53 3.05
N VAL A 37 8.00 12.62 2.74
CA VAL A 37 7.77 11.38 3.51
C VAL A 37 8.25 10.15 2.74
N VAL A 38 7.94 10.04 1.44
CA VAL A 38 8.25 8.83 0.64
C VAL A 38 9.52 8.96 -0.23
N GLY A 39 10.05 10.17 -0.36
CA GLY A 39 11.13 10.54 -1.28
C GLY A 39 10.64 11.16 -2.58
N THR A 40 11.53 11.85 -3.30
CA THR A 40 11.24 12.50 -4.60
C THR A 40 11.26 11.56 -5.79
N THR A 41 11.74 10.32 -5.60
CA THR A 41 11.82 9.32 -6.65
C THR A 41 10.43 8.95 -7.15
N PRO A 42 10.21 8.85 -8.48
CA PRO A 42 8.96 8.36 -9.01
C PRO A 42 8.77 6.89 -8.63
N LEU A 43 7.64 6.60 -7.98
CA LEU A 43 7.35 5.31 -7.37
C LEU A 43 5.93 4.89 -7.74
N PRO A 44 5.66 3.58 -7.91
CA PRO A 44 4.30 3.12 -8.10
C PRO A 44 3.46 3.40 -6.85
N ARG A 45 2.15 3.61 -7.03
CA ARG A 45 1.21 3.94 -5.94
C ARG A 45 1.30 2.96 -4.77
N THR A 46 1.53 1.68 -5.05
CA THR A 46 1.66 0.65 -4.02
C THR A 46 2.86 0.89 -3.11
N GLU A 47 4.01 1.27 -3.67
CA GLU A 47 5.22 1.55 -2.91
C GLU A 47 5.10 2.84 -2.09
N VAL A 48 4.44 3.86 -2.66
CA VAL A 48 4.12 5.10 -1.96
C VAL A 48 3.26 4.82 -0.71
N VAL A 49 2.17 4.07 -0.88
CA VAL A 49 1.28 3.72 0.24
C VAL A 49 2.01 2.88 1.29
N LYS A 50 2.88 1.97 0.86
CA LYS A 50 3.70 1.15 1.77
C LYS A 50 4.64 2.02 2.61
N LYS A 51 5.44 2.88 1.97
CA LYS A 51 6.35 3.81 2.66
C LYS A 51 5.61 4.75 3.61
N LEU A 52 4.42 5.21 3.22
CA LEU A 52 3.59 6.04 4.08
C LEU A 52 3.13 5.28 5.33
N TRP A 53 2.72 4.01 5.18
CA TRP A 53 2.38 3.15 6.30
C TRP A 53 3.57 2.86 7.22
N GLU A 54 4.75 2.66 6.66
CA GLU A 54 5.99 2.51 7.44
C GLU A 54 6.28 3.78 8.26
N TYR A 55 6.11 4.96 7.67
CA TYR A 55 6.22 6.23 8.38
C TYR A 55 5.18 6.34 9.51
N ILE A 56 3.90 6.08 9.21
CA ILE A 56 2.80 6.13 10.19
C ILE A 56 3.09 5.22 11.39
N LYS A 57 3.54 3.98 11.15
CA LYS A 57 3.88 3.03 12.22
C LYS A 57 5.10 3.45 13.00
N LYS A 58 6.17 3.90 12.31
CA LYS A 58 7.41 4.35 12.94
C LYS A 58 7.17 5.55 13.87
N HIS A 59 6.24 6.42 13.50
CA HIS A 59 5.87 7.60 14.28
C HIS A 59 4.68 7.37 15.23
N ASN A 60 4.17 6.14 15.35
CA ASN A 60 2.99 5.80 16.17
C ASN A 60 1.77 6.70 15.88
N LEU A 61 1.57 7.04 14.60
CA LEU A 61 0.49 7.92 14.14
C LEU A 61 -0.82 7.17 13.92
N GLN A 62 -0.81 5.83 13.99
CA GLN A 62 -2.03 5.04 13.98
C GLN A 62 -2.74 5.19 15.33
N ASP A 63 -4.03 5.50 15.29
CA ASP A 63 -4.80 5.68 16.50
C ASP A 63 -4.91 4.36 17.30
N ALA A 64 -4.60 4.42 18.59
CA ALA A 64 -4.55 3.24 19.45
C ALA A 64 -5.95 2.68 19.78
N ALA A 65 -6.96 3.54 19.86
CA ALA A 65 -8.34 3.16 20.13
C ALA A 65 -9.06 2.71 18.85
N ASN A 66 -8.80 3.39 17.74
CA ASN A 66 -9.38 3.12 16.44
C ASN A 66 -8.30 2.95 15.37
N LYS A 67 -7.77 1.73 15.24
CA LYS A 67 -6.72 1.37 14.28
C LYS A 67 -7.05 1.64 12.80
N ARG A 68 -8.26 2.08 12.48
CA ARG A 68 -8.65 2.52 11.12
C ARG A 68 -8.31 3.99 10.86
N MET A 69 -8.08 4.76 11.91
CA MET A 69 -7.78 6.18 11.88
C MET A 69 -6.28 6.41 11.99
N ILE A 70 -5.81 7.42 11.28
CA ILE A 70 -4.42 7.84 11.18
C ILE A 70 -4.39 9.31 11.55
N ASN A 71 -3.63 9.64 12.59
CA ASN A 71 -3.41 11.01 13.04
C ASN A 71 -2.33 11.65 12.18
N ALA A 72 -2.66 12.77 11.54
CA ALA A 72 -1.76 13.49 10.67
C ALA A 72 -0.77 14.31 11.52
N ASP A 73 0.52 14.00 11.40
CA ASP A 73 1.57 14.85 11.94
C ASP A 73 1.79 16.09 11.06
N ALA A 74 2.73 16.95 11.44
CA ALA A 74 3.05 18.17 10.69
C ALA A 74 3.41 17.90 9.21
N LYS A 75 3.97 16.73 8.87
CA LYS A 75 4.31 16.36 7.49
C LYS A 75 3.13 15.76 6.73
N LEU A 76 2.26 15.02 7.40
CA LEU A 76 1.08 14.41 6.79
C LEU A 76 -0.10 15.39 6.65
N LYS A 77 -0.22 16.38 7.54
CA LYS A 77 -1.24 17.44 7.47
C LYS A 77 -1.37 18.10 6.09
N PRO A 78 -0.29 18.57 5.42
CA PRO A 78 -0.40 19.15 4.08
C PRO A 78 -0.74 18.15 2.98
N ILE A 79 -0.60 16.83 3.22
CA ILE A 79 -0.96 15.76 2.27
C ILE A 79 -2.42 15.34 2.48
N PHE A 80 -2.88 15.30 3.73
CA PHE A 80 -4.20 14.83 4.10
C PHE A 80 -5.25 15.94 4.14
N GLY A 81 -4.81 17.18 4.39
CA GLY A 81 -5.69 18.35 4.57
C GLY A 81 -6.54 18.30 5.85
N LYS A 82 -6.29 17.32 6.73
CA LYS A 82 -7.04 17.07 7.97
C LYS A 82 -6.09 16.56 9.05
N ASP A 83 -6.46 16.77 10.31
CA ASP A 83 -5.74 16.25 11.48
C ASP A 83 -5.87 14.74 11.65
N GLN A 84 -6.93 14.14 11.13
CA GLN A 84 -7.15 12.70 11.22
C GLN A 84 -7.85 12.21 9.95
N VAL A 85 -7.39 11.07 9.42
CA VAL A 85 -7.96 10.43 8.24
C VAL A 85 -8.12 8.94 8.42
N SER A 86 -9.10 8.35 7.75
CA SER A 86 -9.21 6.89 7.67
C SER A 86 -8.20 6.29 6.67
N MET A 87 -7.89 5.00 6.80
CA MET A 87 -7.05 4.27 5.82
C MET A 87 -7.58 4.40 4.37
N PHE A 88 -8.91 4.41 4.20
CA PHE A 88 -9.53 4.59 2.88
C PHE A 88 -9.29 6.00 2.33
N GLU A 89 -9.54 7.03 3.15
CA GLU A 89 -9.27 8.42 2.77
C GLU A 89 -7.78 8.64 2.47
N MET A 90 -6.88 8.08 3.28
CA MET A 90 -5.43 8.16 3.05
C MET A 90 -5.06 7.75 1.63
N THR A 91 -5.52 6.57 1.17
CA THR A 91 -5.18 6.11 -0.19
C THR A 91 -5.77 6.99 -1.28
N LYS A 92 -6.94 7.60 -1.05
CA LYS A 92 -7.57 8.53 -1.99
C LYS A 92 -6.83 9.86 -2.05
N LEU A 93 -6.53 10.44 -0.90
CA LEU A 93 -5.81 11.71 -0.76
C LEU A 93 -4.42 11.60 -1.36
N VAL A 94 -3.67 10.55 -1.01
CA VAL A 94 -2.34 10.27 -1.60
C VAL A 94 -2.42 10.15 -3.12
N SER A 95 -3.48 9.55 -3.67
CA SER A 95 -3.64 9.45 -5.12
C SER A 95 -3.79 10.81 -5.81
N ALA A 96 -4.32 11.83 -5.13
CA ALA A 96 -4.39 13.20 -5.67
C ALA A 96 -3.02 13.90 -5.66
N HIS A 97 -2.09 13.42 -4.83
CA HIS A 97 -0.72 13.92 -4.72
C HIS A 97 0.28 13.16 -5.62
N LEU A 98 -0.20 12.19 -6.41
CA LEU A 98 0.60 11.42 -7.36
C LEU A 98 0.24 11.86 -8.77
N LYS A 99 1.23 12.32 -9.53
CA LYS A 99 1.10 12.71 -10.95
C LYS A 99 1.75 11.68 -11.88
#